data_AF-A0A1H8J0A3-F1
#
_entry.id   AF-A0A1H8J0A3-F1
#
_cell.length_a   1.000
_cell.length_b   1.000
_cell.length_c   1.000
_cell.angle_alpha   90.00
_cell.angle_beta   90.00
_cell.angle_gamma   90.00
#
_symmetry.space_group_name_H-M   'P 1'
#
loop_
_entity.id
_entity.type
_entity.pdbx_description
1 polymer ?
#
loop_
_entity_poly.entity_id
_entity_poly.type
_entity_poly.pdbx_seq_one_letter_code
_entity_poly.pdbx_strand_id
1 'polypeptide(L)'
;MRLLILLAFLFTFSAFSQNKKFTYIQFDVAIPIKGNPERGETDANGNKNNSWFLPDGLNSKIGYGLHYNKWIALGINSGIDWKWTDKLVIVPVFANLKLSPKISEDTRITLQLGLGKAMALGRGDLMGDYKKISLGIQTPDDLIIFIELSHYAIPINNQKDTGSISFGLSLITF
;
A
#
# COMPACT_ATOMS: atom_id res chain seq x y z
N MET A 1 30.91 -25.62 -2.81
CA MET A 1 30.98 -24.34 -3.57
C MET A 1 29.77 -23.44 -3.34
N ARG A 2 28.51 -23.90 -3.49
CA ARG A 2 27.30 -23.07 -3.28
C ARG A 2 27.13 -22.50 -1.85
N LEU A 3 27.45 -23.28 -0.82
CA LEU A 3 27.35 -22.84 0.59
C LEU A 3 28.40 -21.77 0.96
N LEU A 4 29.59 -21.85 0.35
CA LEU A 4 30.72 -20.95 0.63
C LEU A 4 30.48 -19.56 0.02
N ILE A 5 29.80 -19.51 -1.13
CA ILE A 5 29.33 -18.26 -1.76
C ILE A 5 28.25 -17.61 -0.89
N LEU A 6 27.33 -18.39 -0.32
CA LEU A 6 26.28 -17.89 0.57
C LEU A 6 26.88 -17.30 1.86
N LEU A 7 27.86 -17.98 2.45
CA LEU A 7 28.59 -17.50 3.62
C LEU A 7 29.41 -16.24 3.31
N ALA A 8 30.07 -16.19 2.15
CA ALA A 8 30.82 -15.01 1.71
C ALA A 8 29.89 -13.80 1.49
N PHE A 9 28.67 -14.03 0.98
CA PHE A 9 27.65 -12.99 0.84
C PHE A 9 27.16 -12.47 2.21
N LEU A 10 27.03 -13.34 3.21
CA LEU A 10 26.62 -12.93 4.56
C LEU A 10 27.70 -12.12 5.29
N PHE A 11 28.99 -12.41 5.05
CA PHE A 11 30.10 -11.69 5.69
C PHE A 11 30.36 -10.29 5.10
N THR A 12 30.05 -10.05 3.82
CA THR A 12 30.21 -8.71 3.22
C THR A 12 29.18 -7.70 3.72
N PHE A 13 27.99 -8.15 4.15
CA PHE A 13 26.98 -7.28 4.76
C PHE A 13 27.41 -6.73 6.13
N SER A 14 28.18 -7.50 6.90
CA SER A 14 28.60 -7.14 8.25
C SER A 14 29.62 -5.99 8.28
N ALA A 15 30.46 -5.86 7.24
CA ALA A 15 31.56 -4.89 7.20
C ALA A 15 31.14 -3.46 6.83
N PHE A 16 29.90 -3.25 6.34
CA PHE A 16 29.35 -1.94 5.98
C PHE A 16 28.54 -1.27 7.10
N SER A 17 28.46 -1.89 8.29
CA SER A 17 27.69 -1.38 9.43
C SER A 17 28.48 -0.36 10.26
N GLN A 18 28.76 0.81 9.70
CA GLN A 18 29.17 1.99 10.47
C GLN A 18 28.01 3.00 10.51
N ASN A 19 27.34 3.09 11.68
CA ASN A 19 26.48 4.20 12.16
C ASN A 19 25.46 4.84 11.19
N LYS A 20 24.82 4.07 10.30
CA LYS A 20 23.66 4.55 9.54
C LYS A 20 22.44 3.71 9.91
N LYS A 21 21.36 4.36 10.37
CA LYS A 21 20.07 3.68 10.48
C LYS A 21 19.72 3.11 9.11
N PHE A 22 19.47 1.81 9.09
CA PHE A 22 19.14 1.03 7.90
C PHE A 22 17.70 0.52 7.96
N THR A 23 16.92 0.99 8.94
CA THR A 23 15.54 0.60 9.22
C THR A 23 14.60 1.72 8.83
N TYR A 24 13.37 1.42 8.43
CA TYR A 24 12.36 2.44 8.21
C TYR A 24 11.03 2.07 8.88
N ILE A 25 10.26 3.08 9.24
CA ILE A 25 8.85 2.97 9.61
C ILE A 25 8.05 3.79 8.60
N GLN A 26 6.93 3.24 8.12
CA GLN A 26 6.04 3.94 7.20
C GLN A 26 4.61 3.84 7.72
N PHE A 27 3.86 4.94 7.63
CA PHE A 27 2.45 5.02 7.96
C PHE A 27 1.67 5.60 6.79
N ASP A 28 0.67 4.88 6.30
CA ASP A 28 -0.13 5.22 5.14
C ASP A 28 -1.58 5.48 5.56
N VAL A 29 -2.20 6.53 5.02
CA VAL A 29 -3.66 6.74 5.05
C VAL A 29 -4.13 6.98 3.62
N ALA A 30 -5.18 6.29 3.21
CA ALA A 30 -5.72 6.43 1.86
C ALA A 30 -7.25 6.34 1.83
N ILE A 31 -7.84 6.95 0.82
CA ILE A 31 -9.27 6.90 0.54
C ILE A 31 -9.45 6.12 -0.75
N PRO A 32 -10.08 4.92 -0.71
CA PRO A 32 -10.50 4.23 -1.91
C PRO A 32 -11.59 5.02 -2.63
N ILE A 33 -11.55 5.00 -3.95
CA ILE A 33 -12.52 5.65 -4.82
C ILE A 33 -13.21 4.61 -5.70
N LYS A 34 -14.50 4.82 -5.95
CA LYS A 34 -15.30 4.02 -6.88
C LYS A 34 -15.97 4.91 -7.93
N GLY A 35 -16.36 4.32 -9.06
CA GLY A 35 -17.20 5.01 -10.04
C GLY A 35 -18.58 5.33 -9.44
N ASN A 36 -19.11 6.51 -9.76
CA ASN A 36 -20.44 6.92 -9.34
C ASN A 36 -21.53 6.26 -10.23
N PRO A 37 -22.35 5.32 -9.72
CA PRO A 37 -23.38 4.68 -10.53
C PRO A 37 -24.54 5.63 -10.87
N GLU A 38 -24.82 6.63 -10.03
CA GLU A 38 -25.92 7.59 -10.19
C GLU A 38 -25.53 8.78 -11.07
N ARG A 39 -24.39 8.69 -11.75
CA ARG A 39 -23.89 9.77 -12.61
C ARG A 39 -24.88 10.02 -13.76
N GLY A 40 -25.33 11.25 -13.86
CA GLY A 40 -26.27 11.69 -14.89
C GLY A 40 -27.74 11.52 -14.50
N GLU A 41 -28.02 10.92 -13.35
CA GLU A 41 -29.36 10.90 -12.76
C GLU A 41 -29.73 12.26 -12.20
N THR A 42 -31.02 12.58 -12.24
CA THR A 42 -31.58 13.82 -11.70
C THR A 42 -32.31 13.49 -10.40
N ASP A 43 -31.95 14.17 -9.31
CA ASP A 43 -32.58 13.98 -8.02
C ASP A 43 -34.03 14.54 -8.00
N ALA A 44 -34.77 14.22 -6.93
CA ALA A 44 -36.14 14.70 -6.74
C ALA A 44 -36.26 16.24 -6.65
N ASN A 45 -35.14 16.94 -6.46
CA ASN A 45 -35.04 18.39 -6.38
C ASN A 45 -34.60 19.03 -7.71
N GLY A 46 -34.45 18.24 -8.79
CA GLY A 46 -34.06 18.70 -10.12
C GLY A 46 -32.56 18.87 -10.33
N ASN A 47 -31.70 18.49 -9.38
CA ASN A 47 -30.26 18.56 -9.53
C ASN A 47 -29.72 17.32 -10.23
N LYS A 48 -28.82 17.54 -11.19
CA LYS A 48 -28.15 16.46 -11.92
C LYS A 48 -26.84 16.07 -11.23
N ASN A 49 -26.66 14.78 -10.97
CA ASN A 49 -25.42 14.27 -10.39
C ASN A 49 -24.30 14.22 -11.46
N ASN A 50 -23.33 15.12 -11.34
CA ASN A 50 -22.22 15.23 -12.30
C ASN A 50 -20.91 14.59 -11.80
N SER A 51 -20.89 13.98 -10.61
CA SER A 51 -19.66 13.39 -10.07
C SER A 51 -19.26 12.13 -10.83
N TRP A 52 -17.97 11.99 -11.14
CA TRP A 52 -17.41 10.77 -11.75
C TRP A 52 -17.08 9.70 -10.72
N PHE A 53 -16.62 10.12 -9.54
CA PHE A 53 -16.09 9.24 -8.51
C PHE A 53 -16.70 9.55 -7.15
N LEU A 54 -16.81 8.53 -6.31
CA LEU A 54 -17.24 8.65 -4.92
C LEU A 54 -16.19 7.99 -4.02
N PRO A 55 -15.95 8.54 -2.82
CA PRO A 55 -15.18 7.83 -1.81
C PRO A 55 -15.91 6.53 -1.43
N ASP A 56 -15.15 5.46 -1.25
CA ASP A 56 -15.67 4.11 -0.96
C ASP A 56 -15.07 3.52 0.32
N GLY A 57 -14.51 4.34 1.21
CA GLY A 57 -13.87 3.83 2.41
C GLY A 57 -12.76 4.67 2.99
N LEU A 58 -12.03 4.04 3.91
CA LEU A 58 -10.82 4.57 4.52
C LEU A 58 -9.84 3.42 4.79
N ASN A 59 -8.59 3.63 4.41
CA ASN A 59 -7.51 2.67 4.54
C ASN A 59 -6.41 3.27 5.42
N SER A 60 -5.87 2.47 6.34
CA SER A 60 -4.74 2.86 7.20
C SER A 60 -3.77 1.70 7.28
N LYS A 61 -2.49 1.92 6.97
CA LYS A 61 -1.46 0.87 7.00
C LYS A 61 -0.22 1.35 7.74
N ILE A 62 0.47 0.44 8.41
CA ILE A 62 1.78 0.67 9.04
C ILE A 62 2.76 -0.39 8.57
N GLY A 63 4.00 0.01 8.34
CA GLY A 63 5.07 -0.86 7.88
C GLY A 63 6.37 -0.61 8.62
N TYR A 64 7.14 -1.67 8.78
CA TYR A 64 8.50 -1.63 9.28
C TYR A 64 9.40 -2.48 8.40
N GLY A 65 10.62 -2.02 8.15
CA GLY A 65 11.54 -2.77 7.32
C GLY A 65 12.94 -2.20 7.27
N LEU A 66 13.70 -2.69 6.30
CA LEU A 66 15.06 -2.28 6.04
C LEU A 66 15.12 -1.46 4.75
N HIS A 67 16.07 -0.55 4.66
CA HIS A 67 16.32 0.22 3.46
C HIS A 67 17.81 0.34 3.15
N TYR A 68 18.11 0.55 1.88
CA TYR A 68 19.42 0.90 1.37
C TYR A 68 19.37 2.29 0.74
N ASN A 69 20.05 3.25 1.35
CA ASN A 69 20.19 4.64 0.88
C ASN A 69 18.87 5.36 0.54
N LYS A 70 17.77 5.04 1.24
CA LYS A 70 16.41 5.51 0.94
C LYS A 70 15.93 5.21 -0.49
N TRP A 71 16.65 4.37 -1.24
CA TRP A 71 16.37 4.06 -2.64
C TRP A 71 15.63 2.74 -2.77
N ILE A 72 16.12 1.70 -2.12
CA ILE A 72 15.49 0.38 -2.12
C ILE A 72 15.11 0.06 -0.68
N ALA A 73 13.88 -0.37 -0.44
CA ALA A 73 13.44 -0.81 0.87
C ALA A 73 12.61 -2.08 0.79
N LEU A 74 12.73 -2.92 1.82
CA LEU A 74 11.98 -4.15 1.99
C LEU A 74 11.44 -4.18 3.40
N GLY A 75 10.14 -4.40 3.56
CA GLY A 75 9.52 -4.45 4.88
C GLY A 75 8.30 -5.35 4.94
N ILE A 76 7.72 -5.41 6.13
CA ILE A 76 6.43 -6.05 6.37
C ILE A 76 5.46 -4.95 6.78
N ASN A 77 4.29 -4.97 6.17
CA ASN A 77 3.22 -4.02 6.40
C ASN A 77 1.95 -4.74 6.81
N SER A 78 1.16 -4.08 7.64
CA SER A 78 -0.20 -4.48 7.97
C SER A 78 -1.09 -3.25 8.11
N GLY A 79 -2.40 -3.44 8.19
CA GLY A 79 -3.32 -2.32 8.30
C GLY A 79 -4.77 -2.73 8.37
N ILE A 80 -5.63 -1.74 8.13
CA ILE A 80 -7.07 -1.87 8.07
C ILE A 80 -7.54 -1.17 6.80
N ASP A 81 -8.24 -1.89 5.95
CA ASP A 81 -8.91 -1.36 4.77
C ASP A 81 -10.43 -1.49 4.99
N TRP A 82 -11.10 -0.36 5.18
CA TRP A 82 -12.54 -0.32 5.41
C TRP A 82 -13.25 0.12 4.13
N LYS A 83 -13.99 -0.80 3.50
CA LYS A 83 -14.82 -0.54 2.32
C LYS A 83 -16.28 -0.30 2.73
N TRP A 84 -16.83 0.85 2.36
CA TRP A 84 -18.18 1.24 2.77
C TRP A 84 -19.27 0.54 1.97
N THR A 85 -19.14 0.46 0.65
CA THR A 85 -20.15 -0.19 -0.21
C THR A 85 -20.36 -1.65 0.17
N ASP A 86 -19.27 -2.38 0.37
CA ASP A 86 -19.31 -3.81 0.71
C ASP A 86 -19.56 -4.04 2.21
N LYS A 87 -19.59 -2.97 3.02
CA LYS A 87 -19.63 -3.01 4.50
C LYS A 87 -18.62 -4.03 5.03
N LEU A 88 -17.37 -3.84 4.64
CA LEU A 88 -16.31 -4.82 4.82
C LEU A 88 -15.07 -4.17 5.42
N VAL A 89 -14.50 -4.81 6.44
CA VAL A 89 -13.23 -4.42 7.03
C VAL A 89 -12.23 -5.53 6.75
N ILE A 90 -11.11 -5.18 6.15
CA ILE A 90 -10.06 -6.12 5.73
C ILE A 90 -8.77 -5.78 6.48
N VAL A 91 -8.08 -6.80 6.97
CA VAL A 91 -6.75 -6.67 7.56
C VAL A 91 -5.73 -7.36 6.65
N PRO A 92 -4.97 -6.60 5.84
CA PRO A 92 -3.85 -7.14 5.09
C PRO A 92 -2.60 -7.32 5.98
N VAL A 93 -1.80 -8.34 5.68
CA VAL A 93 -0.44 -8.55 6.18
C VAL A 93 0.42 -8.96 4.99
N PHE A 94 1.44 -8.16 4.66
CA PHE A 94 2.17 -8.33 3.40
C PHE A 94 3.62 -7.89 3.47
N ALA A 95 4.46 -8.53 2.64
CA ALA A 95 5.80 -8.04 2.36
C ALA A 95 5.71 -6.89 1.35
N ASN A 96 6.48 -5.83 1.56
CA ASN A 96 6.46 -4.61 0.76
C ASN A 96 7.87 -4.33 0.22
N LEU A 97 8.02 -4.35 -1.10
CA LEU A 97 9.21 -3.89 -1.81
C LEU A 97 8.97 -2.46 -2.30
N LYS A 98 9.86 -1.54 -1.93
CA LYS A 98 9.81 -0.13 -2.32
C LYS A 98 11.05 0.25 -3.11
N LEU A 99 10.82 0.91 -4.25
CA LEU A 99 11.83 1.57 -5.06
C LEU A 99 11.55 3.08 -5.01
N SER A 100 12.57 3.88 -4.80
CA SER A 100 12.45 5.33 -4.60
C SER A 100 13.61 6.09 -5.25
N PRO A 101 13.76 6.02 -6.60
CA PRO A 101 14.79 6.76 -7.31
C PRO A 101 14.63 8.27 -7.09
N LYS A 102 15.75 8.96 -6.90
CA LYS A 102 15.79 10.42 -6.89
C LYS A 102 15.53 10.96 -8.30
N ILE A 103 14.67 11.97 -8.39
CA ILE A 103 14.41 12.72 -9.62
C ILE A 103 14.87 14.17 -9.53
N SER A 104 15.08 14.68 -8.32
CA SER A 104 15.68 15.99 -8.02
C SER A 104 16.52 15.86 -6.73
N GLU A 105 17.08 16.96 -6.24
CA GLU A 105 17.91 16.97 -5.02
C GLU A 105 17.18 16.33 -3.83
N ASP A 106 15.91 16.72 -3.66
CA ASP A 106 15.06 16.33 -2.52
C ASP A 106 13.78 15.57 -2.89
N THR A 107 13.44 15.45 -4.16
CA THR A 107 12.22 14.74 -4.62
C THR A 107 12.54 13.34 -5.12
N ARG A 108 11.74 12.35 -4.73
CA ARG A 108 11.81 10.97 -5.25
C ARG A 108 10.48 10.53 -5.84
N ILE A 109 10.53 9.72 -6.89
CA ILE A 109 9.36 8.94 -7.33
C ILE A 109 9.40 7.63 -6.57
N THR A 110 8.25 7.17 -6.07
CA THR A 110 8.15 5.93 -5.31
C THR A 110 7.30 4.92 -6.07
N LEU A 111 7.79 3.69 -6.19
CA LEU A 111 7.03 2.51 -6.61
C LEU A 111 7.06 1.52 -5.45
N GLN A 112 5.89 1.04 -5.01
CA GLN A 112 5.77 0.01 -3.99
C GLN A 112 4.99 -1.18 -4.52
N LEU A 113 5.48 -2.38 -4.25
CA LEU A 113 4.89 -3.66 -4.60
C LEU A 113 4.67 -4.47 -3.32
N GLY A 114 3.42 -4.83 -3.04
CA GLY A 114 3.04 -5.59 -1.86
C GLY A 114 2.46 -6.96 -2.23
N LEU A 115 2.89 -8.01 -1.53
CA LEU A 115 2.36 -9.37 -1.67
C LEU A 115 2.18 -10.01 -0.31
N GLY A 116 1.01 -10.60 -0.04
CA GLY A 116 0.72 -11.19 1.25
C GLY A 116 -0.66 -11.84 1.35
N LYS A 117 -1.24 -11.76 2.55
CA LYS A 117 -2.57 -12.28 2.87
C LYS A 117 -3.48 -11.16 3.36
N ALA A 118 -4.78 -11.33 3.15
CA ALA A 118 -5.82 -10.45 3.67
C ALA A 118 -6.89 -11.27 4.39
N MET A 119 -7.36 -10.73 5.51
CA MET A 119 -8.40 -11.33 6.36
C MET A 119 -9.61 -10.41 6.40
N ALA A 120 -10.81 -10.92 6.09
CA ALA A 120 -12.04 -10.15 6.25
C ALA A 120 -12.58 -10.28 7.68
N LEU A 121 -12.60 -9.17 8.43
CA LEU A 121 -13.10 -9.16 9.81
C LEU A 121 -14.63 -9.23 9.84
N GLY A 122 -15.17 -9.97 10.81
CA GLY A 122 -16.61 -10.09 11.04
C GLY A 122 -17.37 -10.91 9.98
N ARG A 123 -16.66 -11.61 9.09
CA ARG A 123 -17.24 -12.42 8.01
C ARG A 123 -16.87 -13.91 8.08
N GLY A 124 -16.39 -14.40 9.23
CA GLY A 124 -15.94 -15.79 9.43
C GLY A 124 -14.49 -16.03 8.99
N ASP A 125 -14.16 -17.26 8.60
CA ASP A 125 -12.82 -17.66 8.13
C ASP A 125 -12.59 -17.29 6.65
N LEU A 126 -12.70 -16.00 6.35
CA LEU A 126 -12.50 -15.47 5.00
C LEU A 126 -11.10 -14.86 4.89
N MET A 127 -10.16 -15.69 4.43
CA MET A 127 -8.81 -15.29 4.08
C MET A 127 -8.56 -15.40 2.58
N GLY A 128 -7.69 -14.53 2.07
CA GLY A 128 -7.35 -14.48 0.66
C GLY A 128 -5.94 -13.96 0.42
N ASP A 129 -5.48 -14.05 -0.82
CA ASP A 129 -4.24 -13.41 -1.24
C ASP A 129 -4.42 -11.89 -1.32
N TYR A 130 -3.38 -11.16 -0.95
CA TYR A 130 -3.32 -9.70 -1.05
C TYR A 130 -2.20 -9.29 -2.00
N LYS A 131 -2.53 -8.39 -2.93
CA LYS A 131 -1.56 -7.79 -3.85
C LYS A 131 -1.76 -6.29 -3.86
N LYS A 132 -0.66 -5.54 -3.86
CA LYS A 132 -0.63 -4.08 -3.87
C LYS A 132 0.37 -3.57 -4.88
N ILE A 133 0.00 -2.54 -5.63
CA ILE A 133 0.91 -1.72 -6.42
C ILE A 133 0.62 -0.26 -6.07
N SER A 134 1.64 0.51 -5.73
CA SER A 134 1.49 1.93 -5.44
C SER A 134 2.55 2.75 -6.17
N LEU A 135 2.11 3.87 -6.73
CA LEU A 135 2.96 4.90 -7.33
C LEU A 135 2.76 6.20 -6.56
N GLY A 136 3.84 6.91 -6.29
CA GLY A 136 3.79 8.16 -5.53
C GLY A 136 4.99 9.06 -5.73
N ILE A 137 4.89 10.25 -5.17
CA ILE A 137 5.94 11.26 -5.13
C ILE A 137 6.27 11.53 -3.67
N GLN A 138 7.53 11.33 -3.31
CA GLN A 138 8.07 11.66 -2.00
C GLN A 138 8.68 13.06 -2.03
N THR A 139 8.18 13.89 -1.14
CA THR A 139 8.61 15.27 -0.88
C THR A 139 9.83 15.31 0.05
N PRO A 140 10.48 16.49 0.22
CA PRO A 140 11.62 16.65 1.10
C PRO A 140 11.35 16.28 2.56
N ASP A 141 10.10 16.48 3.02
CA ASP A 141 9.66 16.22 4.41
C ASP A 141 9.34 14.74 4.66
N ASP A 142 9.82 13.83 3.80
CA ASP A 142 9.55 12.40 3.83
C ASP A 142 8.03 12.05 3.79
N LEU A 143 7.19 12.99 3.32
CA LEU A 143 5.78 12.77 2.99
C LEU A 143 5.65 12.26 1.54
N ILE A 144 4.82 11.25 1.33
CA ILE A 144 4.57 10.61 0.04
C ILE A 144 3.09 10.79 -0.32
N ILE A 145 2.83 11.38 -1.47
CA ILE A 145 1.49 11.43 -2.08
C ILE A 145 1.40 10.29 -3.07
N PHE A 146 0.40 9.42 -2.96
CA PHE A 146 0.36 8.20 -3.77
C PHE A 146 -1.03 7.83 -4.29
N ILE A 147 -1.02 7.07 -5.39
CA ILE A 147 -2.14 6.29 -5.88
C ILE A 147 -1.79 4.81 -5.64
N GLU A 148 -2.75 4.04 -5.15
CA GLU A 148 -2.62 2.62 -4.83
C GLU A 148 -3.69 1.80 -5.54
N LEU A 149 -3.27 0.70 -6.14
CA LEU A 149 -4.12 -0.39 -6.61
C LEU A 149 -3.93 -1.56 -5.64
N SER A 150 -5.02 -1.99 -5.01
CA SER A 150 -5.03 -3.13 -4.09
C SER A 150 -6.02 -4.18 -4.61
N HIS A 151 -5.62 -5.45 -4.57
CA HIS A 151 -6.42 -6.62 -4.94
C HIS A 151 -6.45 -7.60 -3.77
N TYR A 152 -7.64 -8.10 -3.49
CA TYR A 152 -7.93 -9.06 -2.43
C TYR A 152 -8.66 -10.25 -3.07
N ALA A 153 -8.03 -11.42 -3.05
CA ALA A 153 -8.62 -12.67 -3.50
C ALA A 153 -9.44 -13.31 -2.37
N ILE A 154 -10.38 -12.54 -1.80
CA ILE A 154 -11.30 -12.99 -0.74
C ILE A 154 -12.67 -13.25 -1.39
N PRO A 155 -13.23 -14.46 -1.27
CA PRO A 155 -14.54 -14.77 -1.84
C PRO A 155 -15.65 -14.06 -1.03
N ILE A 156 -16.22 -12.99 -1.59
CA ILE A 156 -17.32 -12.22 -0.98
C ILE A 156 -18.53 -12.32 -1.91
N ASN A 157 -19.67 -12.77 -1.39
CA ASN A 157 -20.93 -12.87 -2.14
C ASN A 157 -20.78 -13.60 -3.51
N ASN A 158 -20.09 -14.75 -3.54
CA ASN A 158 -19.76 -15.51 -4.75
C ASN A 158 -18.86 -14.79 -5.78
N GLN A 159 -18.35 -13.60 -5.49
CA GLN A 159 -17.30 -12.96 -6.26
C GLN A 159 -15.93 -13.29 -5.65
N LYS A 160 -15.04 -13.87 -6.45
CA LYS A 160 -13.73 -14.35 -5.98
C LYS A 160 -12.68 -13.24 -5.85
N ASP A 161 -12.90 -12.10 -6.51
CA ASP A 161 -11.93 -11.02 -6.62
C ASP A 161 -12.58 -9.69 -6.25
N THR A 162 -11.99 -8.98 -5.28
CA THR A 162 -12.33 -7.58 -5.00
C THR A 162 -11.07 -6.73 -5.10
N GLY A 163 -11.21 -5.51 -5.60
CA GLY A 163 -10.11 -4.57 -5.78
C GLY A 163 -10.51 -3.16 -5.37
N SER A 164 -9.51 -2.31 -5.20
CA SER A 164 -9.70 -0.90 -4.87
C SER A 164 -8.61 -0.03 -5.48
N ILE A 165 -9.00 1.11 -6.03
CA ILE A 165 -8.09 2.21 -6.39
C ILE A 165 -8.19 3.24 -5.25
N SER A 166 -7.06 3.67 -4.70
CA SER A 166 -7.04 4.62 -3.58
C SER A 166 -6.08 5.76 -3.83
N PHE A 167 -6.41 6.92 -3.29
CA PHE A 167 -5.51 8.07 -3.21
C PHE A 167 -5.12 8.30 -1.75
N GLY A 168 -3.85 8.55 -1.47
CA GLY A 168 -3.38 8.58 -0.10
C GLY A 168 -2.12 9.39 0.16
N LEU A 169 -1.83 9.51 1.45
CA LEU A 169 -0.66 10.15 2.03
C LEU A 169 0.09 9.12 2.88
N SER A 170 1.41 9.12 2.80
CA SER A 170 2.27 8.27 3.59
C SER A 170 3.38 9.09 4.23
N LEU A 171 3.61 8.90 5.53
CA LEU A 171 4.77 9.42 6.23
C LEU A 171 5.79 8.29 6.38
N ILE A 172 7.02 8.50 5.92
CA ILE A 172 8.13 7.55 6.14
C ILE A 172 9.22 8.17 7.02
N THR A 173 9.85 7.35 7.85
CA THR A 173 11.02 7.74 8.64
C THR A 173 12.09 6.68 8.49
N PHE A 174 13.33 7.11 8.31
CA PHE A 174 14.53 6.29 8.10
C PHE A 174 15.52 6.46 9.27
#